data_AF-A0A967SXL9-F1
#
_entry.id   AF-A0A967SXL9-F1
#
_cell.length_a   1.000
_cell.length_b   1.000
_cell.length_c   1.000
_cell.angle_alpha   90.00
_cell.angle_beta   90.00
_cell.angle_gamma   90.00
#
_symmetry.space_group_name_H-M   'P 1'
#
loop_
_entity.id
_entity.type
_entity.pdbx_description
1 polymer ?
#
loop_
_entity_poly.entity_id
_entity_poly.type
_entity_poly.pdbx_seq_one_letter_code
_entity_poly.pdbx_strand_id
1 'polypeptide(L)'
;MLEQYRIQIDYKTRERQILNALLALVTGCLTLIYPNFLYLIAGGYLVALGLLFIVFRLSPTLSAIPIVTGVLIFIFPELIPVTFAAFLGLFGFILLFGFQFSIVGALTLIIALLIIGNPDSVAYFVATFLLIYAVSNLIRFYQDWKGQSTQ
;
A
#
# COMPACT_ATOMS: atom_id res chain seq x y z
N MET A 1 15.03 36.59 -8.30
CA MET A 1 15.69 35.51 -7.55
C MET A 1 14.73 35.08 -6.46
N LEU A 2 14.04 33.95 -6.65
CA LEU A 2 13.06 33.45 -5.70
C LEU A 2 13.80 32.56 -4.70
N GLU A 3 14.06 33.09 -3.51
CA GLU A 3 14.50 32.28 -2.37
C GLU A 3 13.40 31.25 -2.09
N GLN A 4 13.68 30.03 -2.53
CA GLN A 4 12.93 28.84 -2.16
C GLN A 4 12.97 28.75 -0.64
N TYR A 5 11.88 29.17 0.01
CA TYR A 5 11.63 28.92 1.44
C TYR A 5 11.55 27.41 1.64
N ARG A 6 12.73 26.81 1.76
CA ARG A 6 12.93 25.41 2.11
C ARG A 6 12.52 25.32 3.56
N ILE A 7 11.26 24.97 3.80
CA ILE A 7 10.80 24.51 5.10
C ILE A 7 11.67 23.29 5.43
N GLN A 8 12.77 23.52 6.16
CA GLN A 8 13.52 22.46 6.79
C GLN A 8 12.61 21.95 7.91
N ILE A 9 11.77 20.98 7.56
CA ILE A 9 11.03 20.19 8.52
C ILE A 9 12.07 19.25 9.15
N ASP A 10 12.86 19.79 10.07
CA ASP A 10 13.75 19.01 10.95
C ASP A 10 12.88 18.34 12.03
N TYR A 11 12.05 17.40 11.60
CA TYR A 11 11.27 16.53 12.50
C TYR A 11 11.84 15.13 12.43
N LYS A 12 12.72 14.79 13.37
CA LYS A 12 12.97 13.45 13.94
C LYS A 12 12.69 12.27 12.97
N THR A 13 13.33 12.29 11.81
CA THR A 13 13.13 11.34 10.70
C THR A 13 13.42 9.90 11.12
N ARG A 14 14.40 9.71 12.02
CA ARG A 14 14.79 8.39 12.54
C ARG A 14 13.68 7.65 13.27
N GLU A 15 12.98 8.31 14.21
CA GLU A 15 11.94 7.63 14.99
C GLU A 15 10.78 7.21 14.10
N ARG A 16 10.33 8.09 13.19
CA ARG A 16 9.31 7.71 12.20
C ARG A 16 9.76 6.61 11.27
N GLN A 17 11.03 6.58 10.87
CA GLN A 17 11.57 5.52 10.00
C GLN A 17 11.60 4.16 10.70
N ILE A 18 12.04 4.10 11.96
CA ILE A 18 12.00 2.87 12.76
C ILE A 18 10.56 2.44 13.01
N LEU A 19 9.68 3.36 13.40
CA LEU A 19 8.26 3.06 13.64
C LEU A 19 7.58 2.54 12.38
N ASN A 20 7.82 3.17 11.22
CA ASN A 20 7.28 2.70 9.94
C ASN A 20 7.84 1.34 9.55
N ALA A 21 9.14 1.10 9.76
CA ALA A 21 9.76 -0.21 9.50
C ALA A 21 9.15 -1.30 10.40
N LEU A 22 8.97 -1.01 11.69
CA LEU A 22 8.43 -1.95 12.66
C LEU A 22 6.94 -2.22 12.41
N LEU A 23 6.15 -1.17 12.13
CA LEU A 23 4.75 -1.30 11.74
C LEU A 23 4.61 -2.12 10.45
N ALA A 24 5.42 -1.85 9.43
CA ALA A 24 5.41 -2.61 8.18
C ALA A 24 5.84 -4.07 8.39
N LEU A 25 6.83 -4.32 9.25
CA LEU A 25 7.30 -5.67 9.57
C LEU A 25 6.23 -6.48 10.31
N VAL A 26 5.65 -5.92 11.37
CA VAL A 26 4.57 -6.55 12.14
C VAL A 26 3.36 -6.80 11.25
N THR A 27 2.98 -5.82 10.44
CA THR A 27 1.84 -5.95 9.51
C THR A 27 2.11 -7.00 8.44
N GLY A 28 3.31 -7.03 7.86
CA GLY A 28 3.72 -8.03 6.87
C GLY A 28 3.73 -9.45 7.44
N CYS A 29 4.30 -9.64 8.63
CA CYS A 29 4.28 -10.93 9.33
C CYS A 29 2.85 -11.38 9.68
N LEU A 30 2.03 -10.49 10.23
CA LEU A 30 0.63 -10.81 10.55
C LEU A 30 -0.18 -11.16 9.31
N THR A 31 0.06 -10.48 8.19
CA THR A 31 -0.60 -10.78 6.92
C THR A 31 -0.20 -12.14 6.35
N LEU A 32 1.06 -12.57 6.53
CA LEU A 32 1.50 -13.91 6.12
C LEU A 32 0.82 -15.03 6.90
N ILE A 33 0.55 -14.82 8.20
CA ILE A 33 -0.10 -15.80 9.06
C ILE A 33 -1.63 -15.75 8.89
N TYR A 34 -2.19 -14.54 8.76
CA TYR A 34 -3.61 -14.28 8.61
C TYR A 34 -3.85 -13.31 7.45
N PRO A 35 -4.09 -13.81 6.22
CA PRO A 35 -4.29 -12.95 5.04
C PRO A 35 -5.48 -11.98 5.22
N ASN A 36 -6.52 -12.41 5.94
CA ASN A 36 -7.68 -11.58 6.29
C ASN A 36 -7.33 -10.34 7.12
N PHE A 37 -6.20 -10.34 7.84
CA PHE A 37 -5.78 -9.21 8.65
C PHE A 37 -5.44 -7.98 7.81
N LEU A 38 -4.93 -8.18 6.59
CA LEU A 38 -4.65 -7.10 5.67
C LEU A 38 -5.93 -6.38 5.23
N TYR A 39 -7.01 -7.13 5.00
CA TYR A 39 -8.30 -6.56 4.62
C TYR A 39 -8.91 -5.75 5.77
N LEU A 40 -8.73 -6.22 7.01
CA LEU A 40 -9.13 -5.49 8.21
C LEU A 40 -8.37 -4.16 8.34
N ILE A 41 -7.06 -4.17 8.11
CA ILE A 41 -6.25 -2.94 8.13
C ILE A 41 -6.65 -2.00 7.01
N ALA A 42 -6.83 -2.51 5.78
CA ALA A 42 -7.22 -1.69 4.63
C ALA A 42 -8.61 -1.06 4.82
N GLY A 43 -9.58 -1.84 5.28
CA GLY A 43 -10.93 -1.34 5.60
C GLY A 43 -10.89 -0.30 6.72
N GLY A 44 -10.18 -0.58 7.82
CA GLY A 44 -10.02 0.34 8.94
C GLY A 44 -9.32 1.64 8.54
N TYR A 45 -8.28 1.55 7.71
CA TYR A 45 -7.58 2.70 7.14
C TYR A 45 -8.52 3.58 6.30
N LEU A 46 -9.33 2.98 5.43
CA LEU A 46 -10.28 3.71 4.59
C LEU A 46 -11.37 4.41 5.42
N VAL A 47 -11.90 3.75 6.44
CA VAL A 47 -12.85 4.39 7.38
C VAL A 47 -12.19 5.55 8.10
N ALA A 48 -10.98 5.37 8.64
CA ALA A 48 -10.24 6.42 9.33
C ALA A 48 -9.91 7.60 8.41
N LEU A 49 -9.52 7.33 7.16
CA LEU A 49 -9.26 8.34 6.14
C LEU A 49 -10.52 9.16 5.84
N GLY A 50 -11.67 8.49 5.72
CA GLY A 50 -12.95 9.16 5.52
C GLY A 50 -13.36 10.03 6.72
N LEU A 51 -13.13 9.56 7.94
CA LEU A 51 -13.33 10.37 9.14
C LEU A 51 -12.40 11.59 9.17
N LEU A 52 -11.14 11.43 8.77
CA LEU A 52 -10.21 12.57 8.64
C LEU A 52 -10.73 13.58 7.61
N PHE A 53 -11.30 13.14 6.49
CA PHE A 53 -11.88 14.05 5.50
C PHE A 53 -13.04 14.88 6.08
N ILE A 54 -13.85 14.30 6.96
CA ILE A 54 -14.89 15.02 7.70
C ILE A 54 -14.26 16.05 8.65
N VAL A 55 -13.24 15.65 9.42
CA VAL A 55 -12.53 16.54 10.36
C VAL A 55 -11.90 17.74 9.64
N PHE A 56 -11.30 17.51 8.46
CA PHE A 56 -10.71 18.56 7.62
C PHE A 56 -11.73 19.31 6.76
N ARG A 57 -13.04 19.10 6.96
CA ARG A 57 -14.14 19.78 6.25
C ARG A 57 -14.06 19.66 4.73
N LEU A 58 -13.58 18.53 4.22
CA LEU A 58 -13.70 18.21 2.80
C LEU A 58 -15.17 17.95 2.43
N SER A 59 -15.48 17.99 1.13
CA SER A 59 -16.85 17.75 0.65
C SER A 59 -17.43 16.45 1.24
N PRO A 60 -18.67 16.44 1.75
CA PRO A 60 -19.30 15.24 2.29
C PRO A 60 -19.28 14.07 1.31
N THR A 61 -19.50 14.34 0.03
CA THR A 61 -19.42 13.32 -1.05
C THR A 61 -18.03 12.69 -1.16
N LEU A 62 -16.96 13.48 -1.04
CA LEU A 62 -15.58 12.97 -1.08
C LEU A 62 -15.23 12.14 0.16
N SER A 63 -15.79 12.51 1.32
CA SER A 63 -15.60 11.76 2.57
C SER A 63 -16.38 10.44 2.59
N ALA A 64 -17.54 10.38 1.94
CA ALA A 64 -18.38 9.19 1.94
C ALA A 64 -17.74 8.02 1.18
N ILE A 65 -17.00 8.29 0.10
CA ILE A 65 -16.36 7.26 -0.74
C ILE A 65 -15.45 6.33 0.08
N PRO A 66 -14.43 6.82 0.82
CA PRO A 66 -13.55 5.96 1.61
C PRO A 66 -14.29 5.30 2.78
N ILE A 67 -15.28 5.96 3.41
CA ILE A 67 -16.07 5.34 4.49
C ILE A 67 -16.87 4.15 3.97
N VAL A 68 -17.67 4.36 2.92
CA VAL A 68 -18.52 3.32 2.34
C VAL A 68 -17.67 2.17 1.80
N THR A 69 -16.58 2.50 1.09
CA THR A 69 -15.64 1.48 0.58
C THR A 69 -15.01 0.69 1.73
N GLY A 70 -14.58 1.36 2.81
CA GLY A 70 -14.01 0.70 3.98
C GLY A 70 -14.99 -0.24 4.67
N VAL A 71 -16.24 0.20 4.87
CA VAL A 71 -17.32 -0.64 5.43
C VAL A 71 -17.64 -1.82 4.52
N LEU A 72 -17.70 -1.62 3.20
CA LEU A 72 -17.92 -2.71 2.24
C LEU A 72 -16.81 -3.77 2.30
N ILE A 73 -15.55 -3.35 2.42
CA ILE A 73 -14.41 -4.27 2.55
C ILE A 73 -14.50 -5.08 3.85
N PHE A 74 -14.99 -4.48 4.94
CA PHE A 74 -15.21 -5.21 6.20
C PHE A 74 -16.26 -6.32 6.06
N ILE A 75 -17.34 -6.06 5.31
CA ILE A 75 -18.43 -7.03 5.10
C ILE A 75 -18.03 -8.07 4.05
N PHE A 76 -17.35 -7.63 2.99
CA PHE A 76 -16.95 -8.44 1.85
C PHE A 76 -15.45 -8.27 1.57
N PRO A 77 -14.58 -8.95 2.32
CA PRO A 77 -13.12 -8.86 2.14
C PRO A 77 -12.67 -9.31 0.75
N GLU A 78 -13.44 -10.19 0.10
CA GLU A 78 -13.23 -10.68 -1.26
C GLU A 78 -13.28 -9.58 -2.33
N LEU A 79 -13.84 -8.40 -2.02
CA LEU A 79 -13.85 -7.26 -2.95
C LEU A 79 -12.43 -6.80 -3.30
N ILE A 80 -11.47 -6.89 -2.37
CA ILE A 80 -10.08 -6.48 -2.61
C ILE A 80 -9.44 -7.32 -3.72
N PRO A 81 -9.34 -8.66 -3.61
CA PRO A 81 -8.73 -9.46 -4.66
C PRO A 81 -9.49 -9.38 -5.98
N VAL A 82 -10.83 -9.32 -5.96
CA VAL A 82 -11.63 -9.20 -7.20
C VAL A 82 -11.37 -7.88 -7.91
N THR A 83 -11.42 -6.75 -7.20
CA THR A 83 -11.19 -5.44 -7.80
C THR A 83 -9.75 -5.27 -8.28
N PHE A 84 -8.78 -5.80 -7.52
CA PHE A 84 -7.38 -5.80 -7.91
C PHE A 84 -7.14 -6.65 -9.16
N ALA A 85 -7.70 -7.86 -9.23
CA ALA A 85 -7.61 -8.70 -10.43
C ALA A 85 -8.29 -8.07 -11.65
N ALA A 86 -9.48 -7.47 -11.47
CA ALA A 86 -10.18 -6.78 -12.55
C ALA A 86 -9.36 -5.59 -13.08
N PHE A 87 -8.74 -4.82 -12.18
CA PHE A 87 -7.85 -3.73 -12.53
C PHE A 87 -6.62 -4.24 -13.29
N LEU A 88 -5.93 -5.28 -12.79
CA LEU A 88 -4.79 -5.89 -13.48
C LEU A 88 -5.18 -6.46 -14.84
N GLY A 89 -6.35 -7.11 -14.94
CA GLY A 89 -6.88 -7.64 -16.18
C GLY A 89 -7.07 -6.55 -17.22
N LEU A 90 -7.83 -5.51 -16.88
CA LEU A 90 -8.06 -4.36 -17.77
C LEU A 90 -6.73 -3.68 -18.15
N PHE A 91 -5.85 -3.44 -17.18
CA PHE A 91 -4.55 -2.82 -17.42
C PHE A 91 -3.66 -3.68 -18.32
N GLY A 92 -3.62 -5.00 -18.10
CA GLY A 92 -2.89 -5.95 -18.93
C GLY A 92 -3.39 -5.98 -20.37
N PHE A 93 -4.71 -5.91 -20.57
CA PHE A 93 -5.33 -5.76 -21.89
C PHE A 93 -4.88 -4.45 -22.56
N ILE A 94 -4.93 -3.32 -21.87
CA ILE A 94 -4.45 -2.04 -22.41
C ILE A 94 -2.97 -2.11 -22.77
N LEU A 95 -2.12 -2.74 -21.95
CA LEU A 95 -0.69 -2.86 -22.25
C LEU A 95 -0.42 -3.74 -23.48
N LEU A 96 -1.14 -4.85 -23.63
CA LEU A 96 -1.02 -5.76 -24.78
C LEU A 96 -1.37 -5.07 -26.10
N PHE A 97 -2.49 -4.34 -26.12
CA PHE A 97 -3.04 -3.77 -27.35
C PHE A 97 -2.63 -2.30 -27.58
N GLY A 98 -2.25 -1.58 -26.53
CA GLY A 98 -2.00 -0.14 -26.57
C GLY A 98 -0.54 0.27 -26.66
N PHE A 99 0.41 -0.47 -26.07
CA PHE A 99 1.75 0.07 -25.81
C PHE A 99 2.94 -0.76 -26.34
N GLN A 100 2.76 -1.72 -27.25
CA GLN A 100 3.82 -2.64 -27.76
C GLN A 100 4.58 -3.45 -26.69
N PHE A 101 4.37 -3.21 -25.38
CA PHE A 101 4.91 -4.00 -24.27
C PHE A 101 4.13 -5.31 -24.07
N SER A 102 4.10 -6.12 -25.13
CA SER A 102 3.29 -7.34 -25.20
C SER A 102 3.64 -8.33 -24.08
N ILE A 103 4.93 -8.46 -23.74
CA ILE A 103 5.40 -9.35 -22.67
C ILE A 103 4.89 -8.89 -21.30
N VAL A 104 4.99 -7.59 -20.98
CA VAL A 104 4.56 -7.04 -19.68
C VAL A 104 3.04 -7.12 -19.56
N GLY A 105 2.31 -6.85 -20.64
CA GLY A 105 0.86 -7.00 -20.67
C GLY A 105 0.41 -8.46 -20.47
N ALA A 106 1.06 -9.42 -21.15
CA ALA A 106 0.79 -10.84 -20.96
C ALA A 106 1.06 -11.30 -19.52
N LEU A 107 2.19 -10.91 -18.92
CA LEU A 107 2.49 -11.20 -17.52
C LEU A 107 1.43 -10.62 -16.57
N THR A 108 0.99 -9.39 -16.83
CA THR A 108 -0.05 -8.73 -16.02
C THR A 108 -1.37 -9.52 -16.08
N LEU A 109 -1.76 -10.01 -17.26
CA LEU A 109 -2.94 -10.87 -17.40
C LEU A 109 -2.78 -12.22 -16.69
N ILE A 110 -1.61 -12.84 -16.77
CA ILE A 110 -1.32 -14.09 -16.06
C ILE A 110 -1.48 -13.88 -14.54
N ILE A 111 -0.92 -12.79 -14.01
CA ILE A 111 -1.06 -12.45 -12.59
C ILE A 111 -2.52 -12.22 -12.21
N ALA A 112 -3.30 -11.52 -13.05
CA ALA A 112 -4.73 -11.32 -12.83
C ALA A 112 -5.50 -12.66 -12.73
N LEU A 113 -5.22 -13.60 -13.64
CA LEU A 113 -5.82 -14.93 -13.62
C LEU A 113 -5.41 -15.75 -12.40
N LEU A 114 -4.15 -15.66 -11.98
CA LEU A 114 -3.66 -16.31 -10.77
C LEU A 114 -4.35 -15.79 -9.52
N ILE A 115 -4.62 -14.48 -9.46
CA ILE A 115 -5.38 -13.88 -8.35
C ILE A 115 -6.83 -14.35 -8.34
N ILE A 116 -7.47 -14.47 -9.50
CA ILE A 116 -8.83 -15.03 -9.58
C ILE A 116 -8.85 -16.49 -9.10
N GLY A 117 -7.85 -17.28 -9.50
CA GLY A 117 -7.74 -18.67 -9.08
C GLY A 117 -7.36 -18.85 -7.60
N ASN A 118 -6.66 -17.88 -7.00
CA ASN A 118 -6.21 -17.90 -5.62
C ASN A 118 -6.29 -16.48 -5.02
N PRO A 119 -7.46 -16.04 -4.52
CA PRO A 119 -7.67 -14.65 -4.07
C PRO A 119 -6.74 -14.24 -2.92
N ASP A 120 -6.38 -15.19 -2.04
CA ASP A 120 -5.45 -14.97 -0.93
C ASP A 120 -4.04 -14.56 -1.38
N SER A 121 -3.68 -14.83 -2.64
CA SER A 121 -2.38 -14.45 -3.21
C SER A 121 -2.09 -12.95 -3.12
N VAL A 122 -3.12 -12.11 -3.18
CA VAL A 122 -2.97 -10.65 -3.05
C VAL A 122 -2.40 -10.28 -1.68
N ALA A 123 -2.89 -10.91 -0.62
CA ALA A 123 -2.39 -10.68 0.73
C ALA A 123 -0.91 -11.06 0.83
N TYR A 124 -0.49 -12.17 0.21
CA TYR A 124 0.93 -12.57 0.18
C TYR A 124 1.81 -11.62 -0.63
N PHE A 125 1.34 -11.12 -1.78
CA PHE A 125 2.07 -10.11 -2.54
C PHE A 125 2.28 -8.83 -1.74
N VAL A 126 1.23 -8.33 -1.09
CA VAL A 126 1.34 -7.11 -0.27
C VAL A 126 2.18 -7.36 0.98
N ALA A 127 2.06 -8.51 1.62
CA ALA A 127 2.90 -8.87 2.77
C ALA A 127 4.39 -8.91 2.38
N THR A 128 4.71 -9.52 1.25
CA THR A 128 6.08 -9.55 0.72
C THR A 128 6.60 -8.14 0.46
N PHE A 129 5.78 -7.28 -0.15
CA PHE A 129 6.13 -5.88 -0.36
C PHE A 129 6.39 -5.14 0.96
N LEU A 130 5.53 -5.32 1.97
CA LEU A 130 5.70 -4.71 3.29
C LEU A 130 6.97 -5.17 3.99
N LEU A 131 7.33 -6.45 3.88
CA LEU A 131 8.57 -6.98 4.42
C LEU A 131 9.80 -6.40 3.71
N ILE A 132 9.79 -6.34 2.38
CA ILE A 132 10.88 -5.72 1.61
C ILE A 132 11.02 -4.23 1.98
N TYR A 133 9.90 -3.53 2.13
CA TYR A 133 9.86 -2.13 2.57
C TYR A 133 10.45 -1.96 3.97
N ALA A 134 10.06 -2.83 4.91
CA ALA A 134 10.59 -2.82 6.28
C ALA A 134 12.11 -3.06 6.30
N VAL A 135 12.59 -4.06 5.57
CA VAL A 135 14.02 -4.36 5.45
C VAL A 135 14.77 -3.19 4.82
N SER A 136 14.23 -2.60 3.75
CA SER A 136 14.83 -1.44 3.08
C SER A 136 14.96 -0.23 4.02
N ASN A 137 13.94 0.04 4.82
CA ASN A 137 13.98 1.11 5.81
C ASN A 137 14.96 0.82 6.95
N LEU A 138 15.08 -0.45 7.38
CA LEU A 138 16.03 -0.85 8.41
C LEU A 138 17.48 -0.74 7.93
N ILE A 139 17.75 -1.11 6.67
CA ILE A 139 19.07 -0.93 6.04
C ILE A 139 19.41 0.55 5.96
N ARG A 140 18.50 1.41 5.50
CA ARG A 140 18.71 2.86 5.47
C ARG A 140 18.99 3.43 6.86
N PHE A 141 18.22 2.99 7.87
CA PHE A 141 18.44 3.39 9.25
C PHE A 141 19.84 3.01 9.75
N TYR A 142 20.28 1.79 9.45
CA TYR A 142 21.62 1.32 9.81
C TYR A 142 22.73 2.12 9.09
N GLN A 143 22.54 2.44 7.81
CA GLN A 143 23.46 3.28 7.04
C GLN A 143 23.56 4.70 7.62
N ASP A 144 22.43 5.32 7.97
CA ASP A 144 22.40 6.63 8.62
C ASP A 144 23.04 6.61 10.02
N TRP A 145 22.95 5.48 10.73
CA TRP A 145 23.63 5.27 12.00
C TRP A 145 25.14 5.18 11.87
N LYS A 146 25.63 4.40 10.90
CA LYS A 146 27.06 4.27 10.64
C LYS A 146 27.69 5.53 10.02
N GLY A 147 26.93 6.29 9.24
CA GLY A 147 27.38 7.57 8.66
C GLY A 147 27.65 8.65 9.71
N GLN A 148 26.92 8.63 10.83
CA GLN A 148 27.11 9.58 11.94
C GLN A 148 28.26 9.20 12.88
N SER A 149 28.68 7.92 12.93
CA SER A 149 29.82 7.50 13.77
C SER A 149 31.19 7.80 13.16
N THR A 150 31.24 8.48 12.00
CA THR A 150 32.48 8.76 11.23
C THR A 150 32.73 10.26 11.05
N GLN A 151 31.98 11.12 11.74
CA GLN A 151 32.26 12.54 11.93
C GLN A 151 32.53 12.80 13.42
#